data_AF-A0A1C6GCR2-F1
#
_entry.id   AF-A0A1C6GCR2-F1
#
_cell.length_a   1.000
_cell.length_b   1.000
_cell.length_c   1.000
_cell.angle_alpha   90.00
_cell.angle_beta   90.00
_cell.angle_gamma   90.00
#
_symmetry.space_group_name_H-M   'P 1'
#
loop_
_entity.id
_entity.type
_entity.pdbx_description
1 polymer ?
#
loop_
_entity_poly.entity_id
_entity_poly.type
_entity_poly.pdbx_seq_one_letter_code
_entity_poly.pdbx_strand_id
1 'polypeptide(L)'
;MEDFKKVLRRRMWLLRAVMLVGLLFLLNHQFELVQLPGHPVAAVREFQGGLMSTLCILLAVMIIRYNRALGDERHLQLLYNREHDERMRLIRQKAGMPILMVTSLGMVVAGVVAGYFNAVVFMTLIGAALIQLVVAVAVKLYYVRVL
;
A
#
# COMPACT_ATOMS: atom_id res chain seq x y z
N MET A 1 -7.59 -26.52 -2.01
CA MET A 1 -7.13 -25.40 -2.87
C MET A 1 -8.26 -24.49 -3.34
N GLU A 2 -9.48 -25.00 -3.54
CA GLU A 2 -10.61 -24.17 -4.00
C GLU A 2 -11.00 -23.05 -3.04
N ASP A 3 -10.95 -23.28 -1.73
CA ASP A 3 -11.23 -22.24 -0.74
C ASP A 3 -10.18 -21.12 -0.77
N PHE A 4 -8.91 -21.47 -0.99
CA PHE A 4 -7.84 -20.49 -1.19
C PHE A 4 -8.04 -19.67 -2.47
N LYS A 5 -8.51 -20.30 -3.56
CA LYS A 5 -8.91 -19.59 -4.79
C LYS A 5 -10.05 -18.59 -4.53
N LYS A 6 -11.06 -18.95 -3.73
CA LYS A 6 -12.15 -18.04 -3.32
C LYS A 6 -11.63 -16.85 -2.52
N VAL A 7 -10.77 -17.09 -1.53
CA VAL A 7 -10.14 -16.02 -0.72
C VAL A 7 -9.32 -15.08 -1.61
N LEU A 8 -8.51 -15.63 -2.52
CA LEU A 8 -7.68 -14.86 -3.43
C LEU A 8 -8.54 -14.04 -4.41
N ARG A 9 -9.65 -14.60 -4.91
CA ARG A 9 -10.61 -13.88 -5.76
C ARG A 9 -11.26 -12.71 -5.03
N ARG A 10 -11.66 -12.88 -3.76
CA ARG A 10 -12.18 -11.80 -2.93
C ARG A 10 -11.15 -10.69 -2.73
N ARG A 11 -9.90 -11.05 -2.42
CA ARG A 11 -8.79 -10.09 -2.27
C ARG A 11 -8.52 -9.33 -3.56
N MET A 12 -8.53 -10.01 -4.71
CA MET A 12 -8.39 -9.36 -6.02
C MET A 12 -9.53 -8.38 -6.30
N TRP A 13 -10.77 -8.72 -5.91
CA TRP A 13 -11.92 -7.82 -6.07
C TRP A 13 -11.73 -6.53 -5.26
N LEU A 14 -11.27 -6.65 -4.02
CA LEU A 14 -10.91 -5.49 -3.18
C LEU A 14 -9.79 -4.65 -3.82
N LEU A 15 -8.73 -5.30 -4.32
CA LEU A 15 -7.62 -4.61 -5.00
C LEU A 15 -8.06 -3.87 -6.26
N ARG A 16 -8.98 -4.46 -7.04
CA ARG A 16 -9.58 -3.82 -8.21
C ARG A 16 -10.44 -2.63 -7.83
N ALA A 17 -11.24 -2.74 -6.75
CA ALA A 17 -12.04 -1.62 -6.25
C ALA A 17 -11.14 -0.45 -5.81
N VAL A 18 -10.07 -0.72 -5.05
CA VAL A 18 -9.09 0.30 -4.64
C VAL A 18 -8.38 0.92 -5.84
N MET A 19 -8.00 0.11 -6.83
CA MET A 19 -7.42 0.62 -8.08
C MET A 19 -8.38 1.54 -8.83
N LEU A 20 -9.66 1.19 -8.90
CA LEU A 20 -10.68 2.02 -9.55
C LEU A 20 -10.78 3.39 -8.89
N VAL A 21 -10.81 3.42 -7.56
CA VAL A 21 -10.79 4.68 -6.78
C VAL A 21 -9.52 5.49 -7.06
N GLY A 22 -8.36 4.85 -7.08
CA GLY A 22 -7.09 5.50 -7.40
C GLY A 22 -7.06 6.10 -8.81
N LEU A 23 -7.65 5.40 -9.79
CA LEU A 23 -7.75 5.88 -11.17
C LEU A 23 -8.68 7.09 -11.28
N LEU A 24 -9.83 7.07 -10.59
CA LEU A 24 -10.76 8.20 -10.52
C LEU A 24 -10.08 9.43 -9.89
N PHE A 25 -9.27 9.22 -8.85
CA PHE A 25 -8.48 10.30 -8.24
C PHE A 25 -7.49 10.91 -9.24
N LEU A 26 -6.76 10.08 -10.00
CA LEU A 26 -5.82 10.56 -11.01
C LEU A 26 -6.51 11.30 -12.17
N LEU A 27 -7.67 10.82 -12.60
CA LEU A 27 -8.48 11.50 -13.61
C LEU A 27 -8.95 12.86 -13.10
N ASN A 28 -9.44 12.93 -11.86
CA ASN A 28 -9.79 14.20 -11.24
C ASN A 28 -8.58 15.14 -11.13
N HIS A 29 -7.41 14.61 -10.77
CA HIS A 29 -6.18 15.39 -10.66
C HIS A 29 -5.73 15.98 -12.01
N GLN A 30 -5.89 15.25 -13.12
CA GLN A 30 -5.49 15.70 -14.45
C GLN A 30 -6.50 16.65 -15.12
N PHE A 31 -7.80 16.40 -14.92
CA PHE A 31 -8.88 17.08 -15.64
C PHE A 31 -9.68 18.07 -14.78
N GLU A 32 -9.37 18.17 -13.49
CA GLU A 32 -10.06 19.05 -12.53
C GLU A 32 -11.59 18.91 -12.53
N LEU A 33 -12.09 17.69 -12.79
CA LEU A 33 -13.54 17.41 -12.96
C LEU A 33 -14.40 17.76 -11.75
N VAL A 34 -13.80 17.79 -10.55
CA VAL A 34 -14.43 18.17 -9.29
C VAL A 34 -13.50 19.14 -8.60
N GLN A 35 -13.96 20.36 -8.36
CA GLN A 35 -13.22 21.38 -7.63
C GLN A 35 -13.35 21.11 -6.12
N LEU A 36 -12.28 20.61 -5.51
CA LEU A 36 -12.21 20.46 -4.07
C LEU A 36 -11.81 21.80 -3.43
N PRO A 37 -12.46 22.22 -2.33
CA PRO A 37 -12.08 23.45 -1.63
C PRO A 37 -10.67 23.32 -1.04
N GLY A 38 -9.84 24.33 -1.30
CA GLY A 38 -8.42 24.30 -0.94
C GLY A 38 -7.59 23.69 -2.06
N HIS A 39 -6.97 24.53 -2.89
CA HIS A 39 -5.98 24.07 -3.84
C HIS A 39 -4.66 23.89 -3.10
N PRO A 40 -4.14 22.65 -2.96
CA PRO A 40 -2.81 22.46 -2.41
C PRO A 40 -1.80 23.22 -3.29
N VAL A 41 -0.77 23.78 -2.65
CA VAL A 41 0.40 24.34 -3.34
C VAL A 41 0.93 23.33 -4.36
N ALA A 42 1.37 23.82 -5.52
CA ALA A 42 1.72 22.99 -6.69
C ALA A 42 2.61 21.79 -6.32
N ALA A 43 3.62 21.99 -5.47
CA ALA A 43 4.52 20.91 -5.01
C ALA A 43 3.80 19.77 -4.27
N VAL A 44 2.83 20.07 -3.41
CA VAL A 44 2.06 19.05 -2.68
C VAL A 44 1.13 18.31 -3.64
N ARG A 45 0.53 19.05 -4.58
CA ARG A 45 -0.36 18.50 -5.60
C ARG A 45 0.36 17.49 -6.49
N GLU A 46 1.51 17.86 -7.03
CA GLU A 46 2.33 16.98 -7.89
C GLU A 46 2.82 15.74 -7.12
N PHE A 47 3.21 15.92 -5.85
CA PHE A 47 3.60 14.79 -5.01
C PHE A 47 2.43 13.82 -4.78
N GLN A 48 1.22 14.33 -4.49
CA GLN A 48 0.02 13.50 -4.32
C GLN A 48 -0.29 12.72 -5.60
N GLY A 49 -0.19 13.36 -6.77
CA GLY A 49 -0.33 12.70 -8.07
C GLY A 49 0.69 11.58 -8.27
N GLY A 50 1.97 11.84 -7.98
CA GLY A 50 3.05 10.85 -8.05
C GLY A 50 2.87 9.68 -7.08
N LEU A 51 2.39 9.94 -5.87
CA LEU A 51 2.13 8.91 -4.86
C LEU A 51 0.98 8.00 -5.31
N MET A 52 -0.09 8.57 -5.85
CA MET A 52 -1.24 7.81 -6.33
C MET A 52 -0.95 7.04 -7.62
N SER A 53 -0.15 7.60 -8.54
CA SER A 53 0.25 6.88 -9.76
C SER A 53 1.13 5.67 -9.43
N THR A 54 2.10 5.83 -8.53
CA THR A 54 2.95 4.74 -8.04
C THR A 54 2.12 3.66 -7.35
N LEU A 55 1.15 4.05 -6.52
CA LEU A 55 0.22 3.12 -5.87
C LEU A 55 -0.58 2.31 -6.91
N CYS A 56 -1.10 2.96 -7.94
CA CYS A 56 -1.87 2.30 -9.00
C CYS A 56 -1.00 1.28 -9.77
N ILE A 57 0.24 1.63 -10.09
CA ILE A 57 1.19 0.71 -10.75
C ILE A 57 1.46 -0.50 -9.85
N LEU A 58 1.72 -0.29 -8.55
CA LEU A 58 1.95 -1.37 -7.58
C LEU A 58 0.74 -2.31 -7.49
N LEU A 59 -0.48 -1.75 -7.43
CA LEU A 59 -1.72 -2.52 -7.43
C LEU A 59 -1.88 -3.34 -8.71
N ALA A 60 -1.54 -2.77 -9.87
CA ALA A 60 -1.57 -3.48 -11.15
C ALA A 60 -0.62 -4.68 -11.17
N VAL A 61 0.61 -4.49 -10.72
CA VAL A 61 1.58 -5.59 -10.59
C VAL A 61 1.06 -6.68 -9.66
N MET A 62 0.46 -6.32 -8.52
CA MET A 62 -0.12 -7.29 -7.58
C MET A 62 -1.29 -8.07 -8.19
N ILE A 63 -2.18 -7.40 -8.92
CA ILE A 63 -3.30 -8.05 -9.62
C ILE A 63 -2.79 -9.01 -10.69
N ILE A 64 -1.78 -8.62 -11.48
CA ILE A 64 -1.16 -9.50 -12.49
C ILE A 64 -0.56 -10.74 -11.81
N ARG A 65 0.14 -10.58 -10.68
CA ARG A 65 0.71 -11.70 -9.92
C ARG A 65 -0.37 -12.65 -9.42
N TYR A 66 -1.48 -12.13 -8.89
CA TYR A 66 -2.58 -12.98 -8.42
C TYR A 66 -3.35 -13.66 -9.55
N ASN A 67 -3.53 -12.99 -10.69
CA ASN A 67 -4.10 -13.62 -11.88
C ASN A 67 -3.21 -14.78 -12.37
N ARG A 68 -1.88 -14.59 -12.43
CA ARG A 68 -0.94 -15.67 -12.77
C ARG A 68 -0.99 -16.82 -11.77
N ALA A 69 -1.06 -16.52 -10.48
CA ALA A 69 -1.19 -17.54 -9.44
C ALA A 69 -2.53 -18.30 -9.49
N LEU A 70 -3.60 -17.70 -10.03
CA LEU A 70 -4.88 -18.40 -10.21
C LEU A 70 -4.93 -19.25 -11.48
N GLY A 71 -4.15 -18.90 -12.50
CA GLY A 71 -4.05 -19.65 -13.75
C GLY A 71 -3.13 -20.87 -13.68
N ASP A 72 -2.19 -20.89 -12.73
CA ASP A 72 -1.22 -21.98 -12.56
C ASP A 72 -1.24 -22.53 -11.12
N GLU A 73 -1.59 -23.82 -11.00
CA GLU A 73 -1.69 -24.52 -9.72
C GLU A 73 -0.35 -24.57 -8.97
N ARG A 74 0.80 -24.59 -9.68
CA ARG A 74 2.14 -24.54 -9.05
C ARG A 74 2.39 -23.20 -8.39
N HIS A 75 2.02 -22.11 -9.07
CA HIS A 75 2.14 -20.77 -8.50
C HIS A 75 1.16 -20.53 -7.34
N LEU A 76 -0.02 -21.13 -7.40
CA LEU A 76 -0.98 -21.11 -6.29
C LEU A 76 -0.44 -21.83 -5.05
N GLN A 77 0.13 -23.02 -5.22
CA GLN A 77 0.75 -23.80 -4.14
C GLN A 77 1.93 -23.06 -3.52
N LEU A 78 2.81 -22.48 -4.34
CA LEU A 78 3.92 -21.65 -3.84
C LEU A 78 3.43 -20.43 -3.03
N LEU A 79 2.35 -19.78 -3.47
CA LEU A 79 1.76 -18.66 -2.76
C LEU A 79 1.15 -19.09 -1.43
N TYR A 80 0.43 -20.22 -1.43
CA TYR A 80 -0.17 -20.81 -0.23
C TYR A 80 0.88 -21.19 0.81
N ASN A 81 1.96 -21.85 0.39
CA ASN A 81 3.06 -22.27 1.26
C ASN A 81 3.79 -21.06 1.85
N ARG A 82 4.01 -19.99 1.07
CA ARG A 82 4.59 -18.74 1.60
C ARG A 82 3.69 -18.04 2.61
N GLU A 83 2.37 -18.14 2.46
CA GLU A 83 1.41 -17.49 3.38
C GLU A 83 1.29 -18.27 4.70
N HIS A 84 1.48 -19.59 4.67
CA HIS A 84 1.47 -20.47 5.85
C HIS A 84 2.85 -20.73 6.46
N ASP A 85 3.90 -20.04 5.98
CA ASP A 85 5.23 -20.17 6.56
C ASP A 85 5.27 -19.55 7.97
N GLU A 86 5.26 -20.43 8.98
CA GLU A 86 5.21 -20.07 10.39
C GLU A 86 6.42 -19.23 10.83
N ARG A 87 7.60 -19.47 10.25
CA ARG A 87 8.82 -18.70 10.58
C ARG A 87 8.65 -17.23 10.20
N MET A 88 8.12 -16.97 9.01
CA MET A 88 7.89 -15.61 8.53
C MET A 88 6.83 -14.89 9.38
N ARG A 89 5.84 -15.63 9.88
CA ARG A 89 4.77 -15.10 10.74
C ARG A 89 5.30 -14.72 12.12
N LEU A 90 6.15 -15.56 12.70
CA LEU A 90 6.84 -15.30 13.97
C LEU A 90 7.75 -14.07 13.90
N ILE A 91 8.54 -13.92 12.83
CA ILE A 91 9.38 -12.73 12.62
C ILE A 91 8.53 -11.46 12.55
N ARG A 92 7.42 -11.48 11.79
CA ARG A 92 6.52 -10.32 11.69
C ARG A 92 5.86 -9.96 13.01
N GLN A 93 5.45 -10.95 13.79
CA GLN A 93 4.83 -10.74 15.10
C GLN A 93 5.84 -10.16 16.10
N LYS A 94 7.05 -10.73 16.19
CA LYS A 94 8.09 -10.24 17.11
C LYS A 94 8.61 -8.86 16.73
N ALA A 95 8.71 -8.56 15.43
CA ALA A 95 9.23 -7.29 14.94
C ALA A 95 8.22 -6.13 15.00
N GLY A 96 6.97 -6.34 15.45
CA GLY A 96 5.93 -5.30 15.45
C GLY A 96 5.57 -4.74 14.05
N MET A 97 6.08 -5.38 12.99
CA MET A 97 5.92 -4.96 11.60
C MET A 97 4.47 -4.74 11.15
N PRO A 98 3.47 -5.57 11.53
CA PRO A 98 2.10 -5.31 11.09
C PRO A 98 1.57 -3.98 11.65
N ILE A 99 1.95 -3.60 12.87
CA ILE A 99 1.49 -2.34 13.47
C ILE A 99 2.21 -1.17 12.81
N LEU A 100 3.55 -1.22 12.68
CA LEU A 100 4.34 -0.15 12.06
C LEU A 100 4.00 0.10 10.58
N MET A 101 3.62 -0.93 9.83
CA MET A 101 3.16 -0.77 8.45
C MET A 101 1.74 -0.19 8.37
N VAL A 102 0.85 -0.57 9.27
CA VAL A 102 -0.52 -0.04 9.29
C VAL A 102 -0.52 1.42 9.70
N THR A 103 0.26 1.80 10.72
CA THR A 103 0.32 3.19 11.17
C THR A 103 1.01 4.09 10.15
N SER A 104 2.06 3.63 9.46
CA SER A 104 2.70 4.43 8.40
C SER A 104 1.78 4.64 7.20
N LEU A 105 1.05 3.61 6.79
CA LEU A 105 0.02 3.74 5.74
C LEU A 105 -1.10 4.70 6.18
N GLY A 106 -1.53 4.64 7.44
CA GLY A 106 -2.48 5.57 8.02
C GLY A 106 -2.00 7.02 7.96
N MET A 107 -0.73 7.28 8.30
CA MET A 107 -0.12 8.62 8.21
C MET A 107 -0.05 9.14 6.78
N VAL A 108 0.24 8.28 5.80
CA VAL A 108 0.24 8.68 4.39
C VAL A 108 -1.16 9.07 3.93
N VAL A 109 -2.18 8.27 4.26
CA VAL A 109 -3.58 8.57 3.91
C VAL A 109 -4.06 9.86 4.60
N ALA A 110 -3.79 10.01 5.90
CA ALA A 110 -4.10 11.22 6.64
C ALA A 110 -3.36 12.44 6.08
N GLY A 111 -2.10 12.26 5.67
CA GLY A 111 -1.29 13.28 5.01
C GLY A 111 -1.95 13.76 3.73
N VAL A 112 -2.37 12.87 2.84
CA VAL A 112 -3.06 13.23 1.59
C VAL A 112 -4.29 14.08 1.85
N VAL A 113 -5.12 13.73 2.84
CA VAL A 113 -6.32 14.51 3.20
C VAL A 113 -5.95 15.86 3.82
N ALA A 114 -5.03 15.88 4.79
CA ALA A 114 -4.60 17.10 5.48
C ALA A 114 -3.86 18.08 4.54
N GLY A 115 -3.22 17.57 3.49
CA GLY A 115 -2.46 18.38 2.52
C GLY A 115 -3.31 19.30 1.67
N TYR A 116 -4.63 19.06 1.55
CA TYR A 116 -5.56 20.00 0.92
C TYR A 116 -5.76 21.26 1.78
N PHE A 117 -5.60 21.15 3.11
CA PHE A 117 -5.79 22.27 4.04
C PHE A 117 -4.48 22.96 4.38
N ASN A 118 -3.39 22.20 4.62
CA ASN A 118 -2.13 22.76 5.06
C ASN A 118 -0.91 21.93 4.59
N ALA A 119 -0.02 22.59 3.83
CA ALA A 119 1.20 21.97 3.31
C ALA A 119 2.21 21.57 4.39
N VAL A 120 2.26 22.29 5.52
CA VAL A 120 3.16 21.97 6.64
C VAL A 120 2.73 20.66 7.29
N VAL A 121 1.42 20.46 7.50
CA VAL A 121 0.89 19.21 8.06
C VAL A 121 1.14 18.02 7.13
N PHE A 122 1.04 18.24 5.82
CA PHE A 122 1.41 17.24 4.83
C PHE A 122 2.88 16.81 4.95
N MET A 123 3.80 17.77 4.93
CA MET A 123 5.24 17.50 4.98
C MET A 123 5.65 16.79 6.27
N THR A 124 5.08 17.17 7.42
CA THR A 124 5.40 16.52 8.70
C THR A 124 4.87 15.09 8.77
N LEU A 125 3.66 14.83 8.28
CA LEU A 125 3.08 13.47 8.26
C LEU A 125 3.85 12.53 7.31
N ILE A 126 4.21 13.00 6.11
CA ILE A 126 5.03 12.22 5.18
C ILE A 126 6.43 11.96 5.74
N GLY A 127 7.06 12.98 6.35
CA GLY A 127 8.36 12.82 6.99
C GLY A 127 8.34 11.79 8.13
N ALA A 128 7.31 11.84 8.98
CA ALA A 128 7.14 10.88 10.07
C ALA A 128 6.87 9.47 9.54
N ALA A 129 6.03 9.32 8.51
CA ALA A 129 5.79 8.02 7.86
C ALA A 129 7.06 7.42 7.27
N LEU A 130 7.92 8.24 6.64
CA LEU A 130 9.21 7.81 6.10
C LEU A 130 10.16 7.33 7.20
N ILE A 131 10.33 8.10 8.27
CA ILE A 131 11.16 7.70 9.41
C ILE A 131 10.65 6.37 9.99
N GLN A 132 9.34 6.23 10.14
CA GLN A 132 8.74 5.02 10.68
C GLN A 132 8.97 3.80 9.77
N LEU A 133 8.91 3.97 8.44
CA LEU A 133 9.23 2.91 7.48
C LEU A 133 10.72 2.51 7.55
N VAL A 134 11.63 3.47 7.71
CA VAL A 134 13.07 3.20 7.88
C VAL A 134 13.31 2.39 9.16
N VAL A 135 12.68 2.79 10.28
CA VAL A 135 12.75 2.05 11.55
C VAL A 135 12.21 0.64 11.38
N ALA A 136 11.06 0.48 10.71
CA ALA A 136 10.47 -0.83 10.45
C ALA A 136 11.41 -1.73 9.64
N VAL A 137 12.07 -1.20 8.60
CA VAL A 137 13.06 -1.94 7.82
C VAL A 137 14.28 -2.32 8.67
N ALA A 138 14.79 -1.40 9.48
CA ALA A 138 15.93 -1.65 10.36
C ALA A 138 15.63 -2.75 11.39
N VAL A 139 14.47 -2.69 12.04
CA VAL A 139 14.01 -3.72 12.99
C VAL A 139 13.85 -5.07 12.30
N LYS A 140 13.26 -5.10 11.10
CA LYS A 140 13.13 -6.32 10.31
C LYS A 140 14.50 -6.93 9.98
N LEU A 141 15.47 -6.12 9.53
CA LEU A 141 16.82 -6.59 9.21
C LEU A 141 17.54 -7.13 10.44
N TYR A 142 17.35 -6.51 11.60
CA TYR A 142 17.89 -7.00 12.87
C TYR A 142 17.33 -8.38 13.21
N TYR A 143 16.01 -8.55 13.23
CA TYR A 143 15.40 -9.84 13.56
C TYR A 143 15.70 -10.93 12.53
N VAL A 144 15.88 -10.60 11.25
CA VAL A 144 16.28 -11.58 10.22
C VAL A 144 17.73 -12.05 10.42
N ARG A 145 18.61 -11.22 10.98
CA ARG A 145 19.99 -11.62 11.29
C ARG A 145 20.11 -12.40 12.60
N VAL A 146 19.23 -12.12 13.56
CA VAL A 146 19.29 -12.70 14.91
C VAL A 146 18.56 -14.05 15.01
N LEU A 147 17.57 -14.31 14.15
CA LEU A 147 16.60 -15.41 14.26
C LEU A 147 16.68 -16.38 13.07
#